data_AF-A0A1V1WC43-F1
#
_entry.id   AF-A0A1V1WC43-F1
#
_cell.length_a   1.000
_cell.length_b   1.000
_cell.length_c   1.000
_cell.angle_alpha   90.00
_cell.angle_beta   90.00
_cell.angle_gamma   90.00
#
_symmetry.space_group_name_H-M   'P 1'
#
loop_
_entity.id
_entity.type
_entity.pdbx_description
1 polymer ?
#
loop_
_entity_poly.entity_id
_entity_poly.type
_entity_poly.pdbx_seq_one_letter_code
_entity_poly.pdbx_strand_id
1 'polypeptide(L)'
;MIKKSKLHNGIFFSSCLCNMLLVGCYNCFQAFTTDATFITCISAWPDMRDRSTLAGATRVLVYFLWLLHVVRNMGVFLIFHTVLLLLTQQYRNLQGYFENLNKVFDERQLSQEEMEEKFELRFKKGIEQHALTLWCVEESQRVFLITFSSHVLLWCGLLISILPEVLNNDTHDLTMLVSNAPRVAAALVGLGYFMWPAGDITVEASNLPHAMYGSGWQNCHKRSPRIRKLAVLAMMQAQRP
;
A
#
# COMPACT_ATOMS: atom_id res chain seq x y z
N MET A 1 11.72 9.08 5.39
CA MET A 1 10.65 8.45 4.59
C MET A 1 9.26 9.08 4.76
N ILE A 2 8.90 9.64 5.92
CA ILE A 2 7.62 10.37 6.11
C ILE A 2 7.42 11.47 5.05
N LYS A 3 8.48 12.18 4.63
CA LYS A 3 8.42 13.14 3.51
C LYS A 3 8.11 12.48 2.16
N LYS A 4 8.68 11.29 1.87
CA LYS A 4 8.40 10.52 0.63
C LYS A 4 7.00 9.92 0.63
N SER A 5 6.53 9.40 1.78
CA SER A 5 5.16 8.91 1.95
C SER A 5 4.14 10.04 1.82
N LYS A 6 4.37 11.20 2.47
CA LYS A 6 3.54 12.40 2.29
C LYS A 6 3.51 12.88 0.84
N LEU A 7 4.64 12.80 0.14
CA LEU A 7 4.73 13.18 -1.27
C LEU A 7 3.94 12.21 -2.16
N HIS A 8 4.14 10.89 -2.05
CA HIS A 8 3.39 9.91 -2.85
C HIS A 8 1.89 9.95 -2.56
N ASN A 9 1.49 9.98 -1.28
CA ASN A 9 0.09 10.06 -0.89
C ASN A 9 -0.54 11.40 -1.30
N GLY A 10 0.21 12.50 -1.20
CA GLY A 10 -0.23 13.82 -1.63
C GLY A 10 -0.41 13.93 -3.13
N ILE A 11 0.52 13.39 -3.92
CA ILE A 11 0.43 13.34 -5.38
C ILE A 11 -0.75 12.47 -5.82
N PHE A 12 -0.91 11.27 -5.23
CA PHE A 12 -2.02 10.38 -5.54
C PHE A 12 -3.37 11.04 -5.25
N PHE A 13 -3.54 11.60 -4.05
CA PHE A 13 -4.78 12.28 -3.66
C PHE A 13 -5.07 13.51 -4.54
N SER A 14 -4.06 14.32 -4.82
CA SER A 14 -4.21 15.52 -5.66
C SER A 14 -4.53 15.14 -7.11
N SER A 15 -3.91 14.09 -7.64
CA SER A 15 -4.19 13.57 -8.98
C SER A 15 -5.63 13.06 -9.12
N CYS A 16 -6.10 12.25 -8.16
CA CYS A 16 -7.48 11.77 -8.15
C CYS A 16 -8.51 12.90 -8.00
N LEU A 17 -8.24 13.87 -7.12
CA LEU A 17 -9.12 15.03 -6.93
C LEU A 17 -9.16 15.91 -8.18
N CYS A 18 -8.01 16.21 -8.77
CA CYS A 18 -7.93 16.96 -10.03
C CYS A 18 -8.67 16.25 -11.15
N ASN A 19 -8.52 14.93 -11.30
CA ASN A 19 -9.24 14.17 -12.32
C ASN A 19 -10.76 14.28 -12.14
N MET A 20 -11.26 14.13 -10.92
CA MET A 20 -12.70 14.24 -10.64
C MET A 20 -13.26 15.63 -10.92
N LEU A 21 -12.51 16.68 -10.57
CA LEU A 21 -12.89 18.06 -10.85
C LEU A 21 -12.86 18.37 -12.35
N LEU A 22 -11.81 17.92 -13.05
CA LEU A 22 -11.68 18.12 -14.49
C LEU A 22 -12.77 17.39 -15.28
N VAL A 23 -13.12 16.16 -14.91
CA VAL A 23 -14.24 15.42 -15.50
C VAL A 23 -15.57 16.13 -15.23
N GLY A 24 -15.78 16.65 -14.02
CA GLY A 24 -16.96 17.46 -13.70
C GLY A 24 -17.04 18.72 -14.55
N CYS A 25 -15.96 19.49 -14.64
CA CYS A 25 -15.87 20.69 -15.47
C CYS A 25 -16.09 20.40 -16.96
N TYR A 26 -15.49 19.32 -17.48
CA TYR A 26 -15.63 18.91 -18.88
C TYR A 26 -17.07 18.57 -19.23
N ASN A 27 -17.74 17.74 -18.42
CA ASN A 27 -19.14 17.39 -18.64
C ASN A 27 -20.08 18.60 -18.46
N CYS A 28 -19.74 19.52 -17.55
CA CYS A 28 -20.47 20.77 -17.39
C CYS A 28 -20.35 21.66 -18.63
N PHE A 29 -19.13 21.83 -19.15
CA PHE A 29 -18.86 22.55 -20.39
C PHE A 29 -19.59 21.93 -21.59
N GLN A 30 -19.59 20.60 -21.71
CA GLN A 30 -20.31 19.89 -22.76
C GLN A 30 -21.83 20.09 -22.65
N ALA A 31 -22.37 20.10 -21.42
CA ALA A 31 -23.78 20.36 -21.21
C ALA A 31 -24.20 21.77 -21.67
N PHE A 32 -23.34 22.77 -21.44
CA PHE A 32 -23.61 24.15 -21.87
C PHE A 32 -23.38 24.41 -23.36
N THR A 33 -22.41 23.73 -23.97
CA THR A 33 -22.00 24.01 -25.37
C THR A 33 -22.70 23.12 -26.40
N THR A 34 -23.05 21.90 -26.03
CA THR A 34 -23.55 20.88 -26.97
C THR A 34 -24.99 20.43 -26.69
N ASP A 35 -25.71 21.13 -25.80
CA ASP A 35 -27.07 20.77 -25.34
C ASP A 35 -27.16 19.32 -24.82
N ALA A 36 -26.03 18.80 -24.32
CA ALA A 36 -25.88 17.46 -23.78
C ALA A 36 -26.32 17.42 -22.32
N THR A 37 -26.77 16.26 -21.85
CA THR A 37 -27.08 16.06 -20.43
C THR A 37 -25.78 15.91 -19.62
N PHE A 38 -25.70 16.56 -18.45
CA PHE A 38 -24.59 16.37 -17.51
C PHE A 38 -24.56 14.94 -16.96
N ILE A 39 -23.76 14.06 -17.55
CA ILE A 39 -23.62 12.65 -17.13
C ILE A 39 -22.22 12.44 -16.58
N THR A 40 -22.12 12.33 -15.26
CA THR A 40 -20.86 12.03 -14.55
C THR A 40 -20.87 10.69 -13.82
N CYS A 41 -22.07 10.14 -13.57
CA CYS A 41 -22.30 8.81 -13.01
C CYS A 41 -23.54 8.20 -13.66
N ILE A 42 -23.50 6.88 -13.91
CA ILE A 42 -24.67 6.14 -14.39
C ILE A 42 -25.59 5.90 -13.20
N SER A 43 -26.67 6.67 -13.10
CA SER A 43 -27.72 6.52 -12.09
C SER A 43 -28.89 5.71 -12.65
N ALA A 44 -29.55 4.91 -11.81
CA ALA A 44 -30.76 4.18 -12.19
C ALA A 44 -31.92 5.12 -12.59
N TRP A 45 -31.95 6.32 -12.03
CA TRP A 45 -32.79 7.44 -12.43
C TRP A 45 -32.05 8.73 -12.08
N PRO A 46 -32.12 9.81 -12.89
CA PRO A 46 -32.86 9.96 -14.14
C PRO A 46 -32.21 9.27 -15.35
N ASP A 47 -33.02 8.84 -16.31
CA ASP A 47 -32.56 8.24 -17.56
C ASP A 47 -31.63 9.19 -18.32
N MET A 48 -30.63 8.68 -19.04
CA MET A 48 -29.61 9.48 -19.74
C MET A 48 -30.22 10.49 -20.72
N ARG A 49 -31.41 10.21 -21.26
CA ARG A 49 -32.11 11.07 -22.23
C ARG A 49 -33.10 12.04 -21.60
N ASP A 50 -33.37 11.95 -20.30
CA ASP A 50 -34.33 12.82 -19.62
C ASP A 50 -33.77 14.24 -19.45
N ARG A 51 -34.37 15.20 -20.15
CA ARG A 51 -33.94 16.60 -20.16
C ARG A 51 -34.71 17.48 -19.18
N SER A 52 -35.56 16.91 -18.33
CA SER A 52 -36.31 17.68 -17.35
C SER A 52 -35.37 18.44 -16.40
N THR A 53 -35.81 19.62 -15.94
CA THR A 53 -35.06 20.43 -14.97
C THR A 53 -34.82 19.68 -13.66
N LEU A 54 -35.79 18.83 -13.27
CA LEU A 54 -35.68 17.93 -12.12
C LEU A 54 -34.59 16.85 -12.33
N ALA A 55 -34.51 16.26 -13.53
CA ALA A 55 -33.46 15.31 -13.87
C ALA A 55 -32.07 15.98 -13.84
N GLY A 56 -31.95 17.20 -14.38
CA GLY A 56 -30.71 17.98 -14.31
C GLY A 56 -30.25 18.24 -12.87
N ALA A 57 -31.14 18.76 -12.02
CA ALA A 57 -30.84 19.03 -10.61
C ALA A 57 -30.44 17.75 -9.84
N THR A 58 -31.11 16.64 -10.13
CA THR A 58 -30.81 15.34 -9.52
C THR A 58 -29.41 14.84 -9.92
N ARG A 59 -29.01 14.95 -11.19
CA ARG A 59 -27.66 14.54 -11.63
C ARG A 59 -26.56 15.33 -10.94
N VAL A 60 -26.77 16.64 -10.75
CA VAL A 60 -25.84 17.50 -10.00
C VAL A 60 -25.74 17.07 -8.54
N LEU A 61 -26.88 16.82 -7.87
CA LEU A 61 -26.89 16.32 -6.49
C LEU A 61 -26.16 14.97 -6.36
N VAL A 62 -26.46 14.02 -7.26
CA VAL A 62 -25.84 12.70 -7.30
C VAL A 62 -24.33 12.80 -7.53
N TYR A 63 -23.88 13.72 -8.38
CA TYR A 63 -22.45 13.97 -8.58
C TYR A 63 -21.76 14.44 -7.29
N PHE A 64 -22.34 15.37 -6.54
CA PHE A 64 -21.75 15.81 -5.27
C PHE A 64 -21.75 14.71 -4.20
N LEU A 65 -22.82 13.92 -4.12
CA LEU A 65 -22.87 12.76 -3.22
C LEU A 65 -21.81 11.70 -3.58
N TRP A 66 -21.65 11.43 -4.88
CA TRP A 66 -20.62 10.54 -5.39
C TRP A 66 -19.22 11.08 -5.11
N LEU A 67 -18.99 12.38 -5.30
CA LEU A 67 -17.72 13.03 -5.00
C LEU A 67 -17.36 12.87 -3.52
N LEU A 68 -18.30 13.11 -2.60
CA LEU A 68 -18.10 12.90 -1.16
C LEU A 68 -17.78 11.43 -0.85
N HIS A 69 -18.49 10.50 -1.48
CA HIS A 69 -18.24 9.07 -1.32
C HIS A 69 -16.84 8.69 -1.80
N VAL A 70 -16.40 9.16 -2.96
CA VAL A 70 -15.07 8.86 -3.51
C VAL A 70 -13.98 9.46 -2.64
N VAL A 71 -14.10 10.73 -2.21
CA VAL A 71 -13.13 11.37 -1.31
C VAL A 71 -12.99 10.57 -0.01
N ARG A 72 -14.10 10.09 0.56
CA ARG A 72 -14.08 9.22 1.74
C ARG A 72 -13.33 7.90 1.49
N ASN A 73 -13.62 7.21 0.39
CA ASN A 73 -12.93 5.96 0.04
C ASN A 73 -11.43 6.18 -0.20
N MET A 74 -11.04 7.29 -0.83
CA MET A 74 -9.64 7.67 -0.99
C MET A 74 -8.95 7.86 0.37
N GLY A 75 -9.63 8.49 1.33
CA GLY A 75 -9.12 8.61 2.70
C GLY A 75 -8.82 7.24 3.34
N VAL A 76 -9.70 6.25 3.15
CA VAL A 76 -9.49 4.88 3.63
C VAL A 76 -8.29 4.23 2.95
N PHE A 77 -8.16 4.36 1.62
CA PHE A 77 -7.00 3.83 0.87
C PHE A 77 -5.68 4.46 1.30
N LEU A 78 -5.67 5.74 1.65
CA LEU A 78 -4.48 6.42 2.18
C LEU A 78 -4.08 5.87 3.55
N ILE A 79 -5.04 5.67 4.46
CA ILE A 79 -4.77 5.06 5.77
C ILE A 79 -4.16 3.68 5.56
N PHE A 80 -4.78 2.88 4.70
CA PHE A 80 -4.32 1.54 4.36
C PHE A 80 -2.89 1.53 3.80
N HIS A 81 -2.60 2.37 2.81
CA HIS A 81 -1.26 2.49 2.23
C HIS A 81 -0.23 2.94 3.29
N THR A 82 -0.61 3.85 4.18
CA THR A 82 0.26 4.27 5.29
C THR A 82 0.55 3.13 6.25
N VAL A 83 -0.42 2.28 6.59
CA VAL A 83 -0.18 1.09 7.43
C VAL A 83 0.85 0.16 6.80
N LEU A 84 0.71 -0.15 5.50
CA LEU A 84 1.70 -0.97 4.80
C LEU A 84 3.11 -0.38 4.86
N LEU A 85 3.25 0.93 4.59
CA LEU A 85 4.55 1.60 4.66
C LEU A 85 5.16 1.60 6.07
N LEU A 86 4.32 1.70 7.11
CA LEU A 86 4.77 1.60 8.50
C LEU A 86 5.26 0.19 8.84
N LEU A 87 4.60 -0.85 8.33
CA LEU A 87 5.03 -2.24 8.48
C LEU A 87 6.38 -2.48 7.79
N THR A 88 6.55 -2.02 6.54
CA THR A 88 7.85 -2.09 5.84
C THR A 88 8.95 -1.45 6.67
N GLN A 89 8.67 -0.26 7.22
CA GLN A 89 9.64 0.45 8.05
C GLN A 89 9.92 -0.28 9.36
N GLN A 90 8.92 -0.96 9.94
CA GLN A 90 9.14 -1.72 11.16
C GLN A 90 10.09 -2.90 10.92
N TYR A 91 9.94 -3.63 9.82
CA TYR A 91 10.88 -4.69 9.47
C TYR A 91 12.31 -4.15 9.31
N ARG A 92 12.48 -3.00 8.64
CA ARG A 92 13.78 -2.33 8.54
C ARG A 92 14.36 -1.92 9.89
N ASN A 93 13.53 -1.38 10.78
CA ASN A 93 13.96 -1.00 12.12
C ASN A 93 14.36 -2.23 12.94
N LEU A 94 13.64 -3.34 12.82
CA LEU A 94 13.97 -4.61 13.47
C LEU A 94 15.29 -5.17 12.94
N GLN A 95 15.50 -5.19 11.62
CA GLN A 95 16.78 -5.58 11.03
C GLN A 95 17.93 -4.75 11.60
N GLY A 96 17.82 -3.42 11.54
CA GLY A 96 18.82 -2.52 12.11
C GLY A 96 18.99 -2.70 13.62
N TYR A 97 17.92 -3.02 14.35
CA TYR A 97 18.00 -3.33 15.78
C TYR A 97 18.87 -4.57 16.04
N PHE A 98 18.63 -5.66 15.31
CA PHE A 98 19.40 -6.91 15.47
C PHE A 98 20.87 -6.74 15.03
N GLU A 99 21.13 -6.04 13.92
CA GLU A 99 22.51 -5.74 13.48
C GLU A 99 23.27 -4.90 14.52
N ASN A 100 22.59 -3.94 15.16
CA ASN A 100 23.20 -3.10 16.18
C ASN A 100 23.39 -3.81 17.54
N LEU A 101 22.84 -5.02 17.75
CA LEU A 101 23.06 -5.75 19.00
C LEU A 101 24.53 -6.12 19.21
N ASN A 102 25.29 -6.31 18.13
CA ASN A 102 26.71 -6.65 18.24
C ASN A 102 27.53 -5.57 18.97
N LYS A 103 27.08 -4.31 18.93
CA LYS A 103 27.72 -3.18 19.64
C LYS A 103 27.73 -3.34 21.15
N VAL A 104 26.89 -4.20 21.72
CA VAL A 104 26.92 -4.52 23.16
C VAL A 104 28.28 -5.09 23.57
N PHE A 105 28.96 -5.80 22.67
CA PHE A 105 30.27 -6.40 22.93
C PHE A 105 31.44 -5.42 22.75
N ASP A 106 31.19 -4.21 22.23
CA ASP A 106 32.21 -3.16 22.10
C ASP A 106 32.31 -2.30 23.37
N GLU A 107 31.39 -2.47 24.32
CA GLU A 107 31.31 -1.68 25.56
C GLU A 107 32.39 -2.11 26.58
N ARG A 108 33.56 -1.44 26.56
CA ARG A 108 34.73 -1.76 27.41
C ARG A 108 34.52 -1.66 28.93
N GLN A 109 33.40 -1.12 29.39
CA GLN A 109 33.14 -0.91 30.82
C GLN A 109 32.42 -2.08 31.49
N LEU A 110 31.88 -3.03 30.71
CA LEU A 110 31.11 -4.16 31.24
C LEU A 110 31.95 -5.42 31.30
N SER A 111 31.70 -6.26 32.30
CA SER A 111 32.21 -7.62 32.31
C SER A 111 31.53 -8.46 31.22
N GLN A 112 32.21 -9.54 30.79
CA GLN A 112 31.65 -10.46 29.79
C GLN A 112 30.28 -11.01 30.17
N GLU A 113 30.06 -11.27 31.46
CA GLU A 113 28.80 -11.81 31.97
C GLU A 113 27.65 -10.80 31.89
N GLU A 114 27.94 -9.53 32.20
CA GLU A 114 26.97 -8.43 32.07
C GLU A 114 26.66 -8.13 30.60
N MET A 115 27.66 -8.21 29.70
CA MET A 115 27.44 -8.06 28.26
C MET A 115 26.53 -9.17 27.71
N GLU A 116 26.76 -10.43 28.09
CA GLU A 116 25.93 -11.56 27.67
C GLU A 116 24.49 -11.45 28.20
N GLU A 117 24.30 -11.01 29.44
CA GLU A 117 22.98 -10.79 30.01
C GLU A 117 22.23 -9.64 29.32
N LYS A 118 22.92 -8.52 29.07
CA LYS A 118 22.37 -7.38 28.36
C LYS A 118 22.01 -7.74 26.91
N PHE A 119 22.85 -8.54 26.24
CA PHE A 119 22.56 -9.08 24.92
C PHE A 119 21.32 -9.96 24.95
N GLU A 120 21.25 -10.94 25.87
CA GLU A 120 20.11 -11.86 25.97
C GLU A 120 18.79 -11.12 26.21
N LEU A 121 18.78 -10.13 27.10
CA LEU A 121 17.60 -9.30 27.37
C LEU A 121 17.16 -8.51 26.14
N ARG A 122 18.11 -7.86 25.45
CA ARG A 122 17.83 -7.08 24.24
C ARG A 122 17.38 -7.96 23.09
N PHE A 123 17.96 -9.14 22.92
CA PHE A 123 17.57 -10.08 21.87
C PHE A 123 16.14 -10.58 22.11
N LYS A 124 15.77 -10.93 23.34
CA LYS A 124 14.38 -11.29 23.70
C LYS A 124 13.39 -10.18 23.38
N LYS A 125 13.74 -8.93 23.72
CA LYS A 125 12.91 -7.75 23.37
C LYS A 125 12.74 -7.59 21.86
N GLY A 126 13.78 -7.88 21.07
CA GLY A 126 13.70 -7.90 19.62
C GLY A 126 12.73 -8.97 19.09
N ILE A 127 12.77 -10.18 19.66
CA ILE A 127 11.82 -11.26 19.33
C ILE A 127 10.39 -10.87 19.66
N GLU A 128 10.16 -10.26 20.84
CA GLU A 128 8.83 -9.79 21.25
C GLU A 128 8.28 -8.75 20.27
N GLN A 129 9.10 -7.79 19.85
CA GLN A 129 8.73 -6.79 18.85
C GLN A 129 8.47 -7.42 17.46
N HIS A 130 9.24 -8.44 17.09
CA HIS A 130 8.98 -9.21 15.87
C HIS A 130 7.63 -9.95 15.93
N ALA A 131 7.29 -10.58 17.07
CA ALA A 131 6.01 -11.24 17.26
C ALA A 131 4.82 -10.26 17.18
N LEU A 132 4.95 -9.07 17.76
CA LEU A 132 3.95 -8.00 17.62
C LEU A 132 3.81 -7.51 16.17
N THR A 133 4.92 -7.47 15.42
CA THR A 133 4.92 -7.07 14.02
C THR A 133 4.19 -8.11 13.17
N LEU A 134 4.45 -9.41 13.37
CA LEU A 134 3.72 -10.50 12.72
C LEU A 134 2.22 -10.43 13.01
N TRP A 135 1.84 -10.25 14.27
CA TRP A 135 0.43 -10.06 14.64
C TRP A 135 -0.20 -8.87 13.92
N CYS A 136 0.51 -7.75 13.79
CA CYS A 136 0.03 -6.58 13.08
C CYS A 136 -0.13 -6.82 11.58
N VAL A 137 0.76 -7.61 10.97
CA VAL A 137 0.63 -8.04 9.56
C VAL A 137 -0.61 -8.91 9.37
N GLU A 138 -0.82 -9.92 10.22
CA GLU A 138 -1.98 -10.81 10.17
C GLU A 138 -3.29 -10.03 10.35
N GLU A 139 -3.36 -9.12 11.32
CA GLU A 139 -4.57 -8.33 11.56
C GLU A 139 -4.81 -7.34 10.42
N SER A 140 -3.75 -6.75 9.86
CA SER A 140 -3.87 -5.91 8.66
C SER A 140 -4.43 -6.70 7.48
N GLN A 141 -3.87 -7.88 7.20
CA GLN A 141 -4.39 -8.74 6.13
C GLN A 141 -5.86 -9.08 6.34
N ARG A 142 -6.26 -9.40 7.58
CA ARG A 142 -7.65 -9.72 7.92
C ARG A 142 -8.60 -8.55 7.69
N VAL A 143 -8.26 -7.36 8.18
CA VAL A 143 -9.11 -6.17 8.07
C VAL A 143 -9.21 -5.71 6.62
N PHE A 144 -8.13 -5.85 5.85
CA PHE A 144 -8.03 -5.28 4.51
C PHE A 144 -8.29 -6.27 3.38
N LEU A 145 -8.56 -7.54 3.68
CA LEU A 145 -8.78 -8.61 2.71
C LEU A 145 -9.81 -8.22 1.63
N ILE A 146 -11.00 -7.80 2.05
CA ILE A 146 -12.10 -7.44 1.15
C ILE A 146 -11.72 -6.25 0.27
N THR A 147 -11.03 -5.27 0.86
CA THR A 147 -10.57 -4.06 0.18
C THR A 147 -9.55 -4.40 -0.90
N PHE A 148 -8.57 -5.25 -0.59
CA PHE A 148 -7.58 -5.74 -1.55
C PHE A 148 -8.24 -6.48 -2.71
N SER A 149 -9.12 -7.44 -2.41
CA SER A 149 -9.81 -8.21 -3.45
C SER A 149 -10.65 -7.32 -4.35
N SER A 150 -11.36 -6.36 -3.76
CA SER A 150 -12.19 -5.40 -4.51
C SER A 150 -11.35 -4.47 -5.38
N HIS A 151 -10.21 -3.99 -4.88
CA HIS A 151 -9.28 -3.14 -5.62
C HIS A 151 -8.68 -3.89 -6.82
N VAL A 152 -8.17 -5.11 -6.60
CA VAL A 152 -7.64 -5.95 -7.68
C VAL A 152 -8.72 -6.25 -8.71
N LEU A 153 -9.93 -6.61 -8.29
CA LEU A 153 -11.05 -6.90 -9.19
C LEU A 153 -11.45 -5.66 -10.01
N LEU A 154 -11.48 -4.47 -9.41
CA LEU A 154 -11.78 -3.22 -10.10
C LEU A 154 -10.76 -2.92 -11.20
N TRP A 155 -9.47 -2.98 -10.89
CA TRP A 155 -8.41 -2.68 -11.86
C TRP A 155 -8.26 -3.75 -12.94
N CYS A 156 -8.42 -5.03 -12.58
CA CYS A 156 -8.49 -6.11 -13.56
C CYS A 156 -9.72 -5.97 -14.46
N GLY A 157 -10.88 -5.62 -13.90
CA GLY A 157 -12.10 -5.34 -14.66
C GLY A 157 -11.92 -4.19 -15.64
N LEU A 158 -11.25 -3.11 -15.22
CA LEU A 158 -10.90 -2.01 -16.10
C LEU A 158 -10.00 -2.46 -17.26
N LEU A 159 -8.95 -3.25 -16.98
CA LEU A 159 -8.08 -3.81 -18.02
C LEU A 159 -8.86 -4.70 -19.01
N ILE A 160 -9.74 -5.55 -18.51
CA ILE A 160 -10.61 -6.40 -19.34
C ILE A 160 -11.53 -5.54 -20.20
N SER A 161 -12.06 -4.43 -19.68
CA SER A 161 -12.94 -3.53 -20.45
C SER A 161 -12.21 -2.76 -21.56
N ILE A 162 -10.92 -2.48 -21.38
CA ILE A 162 -10.09 -1.78 -22.39
C ILE A 162 -9.63 -2.76 -23.49
N LEU A 163 -9.52 -4.05 -23.17
CA LEU A 163 -8.96 -5.06 -24.06
C LEU A 163 -9.67 -5.15 -25.43
N PRO A 164 -11.02 -5.14 -25.54
CA PRO A 164 -11.69 -5.12 -26.84
C PRO A 164 -11.43 -3.88 -27.68
N GLU A 165 -11.32 -2.69 -27.06
CA GLU A 165 -10.99 -1.44 -27.78
C GLU A 165 -9.59 -1.51 -28.39
N VAL A 166 -8.66 -2.21 -27.74
CA VAL A 166 -7.29 -2.41 -28.24
C VAL A 166 -7.22 -3.55 -29.26
N LEU A 167 -7.92 -4.67 -29.02
CA LEU A 167 -7.85 -5.87 -29.86
C LEU A 167 -8.65 -5.77 -31.16
N ASN A 168 -9.81 -5.10 -31.15
CA ASN A 168 -10.67 -5.02 -32.34
C ASN A 168 -10.31 -3.84 -33.25
N ASN A 169 -9.21 -3.13 -32.98
CA ASN A 169 -8.78 -2.03 -33.81
C ASN A 169 -7.67 -2.45 -34.78
N ASP A 170 -8.08 -2.84 -35.99
CA ASP A 170 -7.18 -3.30 -37.06
C ASP A 170 -6.31 -2.18 -37.66
N THR A 171 -6.63 -0.91 -37.42
CA THR A 171 -5.96 0.23 -38.07
C THR A 171 -4.72 0.73 -37.34
N HIS A 172 -4.45 0.28 -36.10
CA HIS A 172 -3.31 0.70 -35.27
C HIS A 172 -3.06 2.22 -35.24
N ASP A 173 -4.15 2.99 -35.26
CA ASP A 173 -4.11 4.43 -35.43
C ASP A 173 -3.48 5.15 -34.22
N LEU A 174 -2.69 6.21 -34.45
CA LEU A 174 -2.02 6.99 -33.40
C LEU A 174 -3.00 7.54 -32.35
N THR A 175 -4.21 7.88 -32.79
CA THR A 175 -5.30 8.38 -31.95
C THR A 175 -5.74 7.34 -30.90
N MET A 176 -5.71 6.06 -31.25
CA MET A 176 -6.04 4.97 -30.32
C MET A 176 -4.95 4.74 -29.29
N LEU A 177 -3.68 4.82 -29.69
CA LEU A 177 -2.56 4.74 -28.76
C LEU A 177 -2.63 5.88 -27.73
N VAL A 178 -2.85 7.12 -28.19
CA VAL A 178 -2.94 8.30 -27.33
C VAL A 178 -4.14 8.22 -26.38
N SER A 179 -5.26 7.64 -26.82
CA SER A 179 -6.49 7.53 -26.02
C SER A 179 -6.45 6.39 -24.99
N ASN A 180 -5.81 5.26 -25.31
CA ASN A 180 -5.83 4.06 -24.47
C ASN A 180 -4.57 3.86 -23.62
N ALA A 181 -3.38 4.27 -24.08
CA ALA A 181 -2.14 4.08 -23.32
C ALA A 181 -2.19 4.72 -21.91
N PRO A 182 -2.75 5.92 -21.71
CA PRO A 182 -2.89 6.49 -20.37
C PRO A 182 -3.82 5.68 -19.47
N ARG A 183 -4.89 5.08 -20.02
CA ARG A 183 -5.84 4.27 -19.25
C ARG A 183 -5.21 2.96 -18.80
N VAL A 184 -4.47 2.30 -19.70
CA VAL A 184 -3.71 1.08 -19.37
C VAL A 184 -2.63 1.38 -18.33
N ALA A 185 -1.86 2.46 -18.52
CA ALA A 185 -0.84 2.88 -17.56
C ALA A 185 -1.45 3.19 -16.19
N ALA A 186 -2.57 3.91 -16.14
CA ALA A 186 -3.28 4.19 -14.90
C ALA A 186 -3.78 2.91 -14.21
N ALA A 187 -4.26 1.93 -14.98
CA ALA A 187 -4.69 0.66 -14.43
C ALA A 187 -3.55 -0.15 -13.82
N LEU A 188 -2.39 -0.20 -14.51
CA LEU A 188 -1.19 -0.87 -14.00
C LEU A 188 -0.63 -0.19 -12.74
N VAL A 189 -0.57 1.15 -12.73
CA VAL A 189 -0.13 1.91 -11.55
C VAL A 189 -1.12 1.74 -10.41
N GLY A 190 -2.43 1.75 -10.69
CA GLY A 190 -3.49 1.49 -9.72
C GLY A 190 -3.35 0.12 -9.07
N LEU A 191 -3.08 -0.92 -9.87
CA LEU A 191 -2.81 -2.27 -9.38
C LEU A 191 -1.53 -2.32 -8.52
N GLY A 192 -0.47 -1.67 -8.99
CA GLY A 192 0.83 -1.60 -8.29
C GLY A 192 0.79 -0.85 -6.96
N TYR A 193 -0.16 0.06 -6.77
CA TYR A 193 -0.21 0.97 -5.61
C TYR A 193 -0.16 0.27 -4.24
N PHE A 194 -0.82 -0.89 -4.10
CA PHE A 194 -0.75 -1.69 -2.86
C PHE A 194 0.20 -2.87 -2.97
N MET A 195 0.50 -3.34 -4.18
CA MET A 195 1.42 -4.46 -4.39
C MET A 195 2.87 -4.07 -4.09
N TRP A 196 3.30 -2.84 -4.40
CA TRP A 196 4.68 -2.43 -4.12
C TRP A 196 5.03 -2.43 -2.63
N PRO A 197 4.26 -1.75 -1.75
CA PRO A 197 4.56 -1.80 -0.31
C PRO A 197 4.45 -3.21 0.28
N ALA A 198 3.49 -4.01 -0.21
CA ALA A 198 3.37 -5.41 0.21
C ALA A 198 4.60 -6.24 -0.21
N GLY A 199 5.10 -6.04 -1.43
CA GLY A 199 6.35 -6.65 -1.89
C GLY A 199 7.56 -6.21 -1.07
N ASP A 200 7.64 -4.92 -0.74
CA ASP A 200 8.70 -4.39 0.13
C ASP A 200 8.64 -5.05 1.53
N ILE A 201 7.44 -5.26 2.09
CA ILE A 201 7.29 -5.99 3.37
C ILE A 201 7.87 -7.40 3.24
N THR A 202 7.53 -8.15 2.19
CA THR A 202 8.04 -9.52 1.98
C THR A 202 9.55 -9.55 1.86
N VAL A 203 10.15 -8.61 1.11
CA VAL A 203 11.61 -8.50 0.96
C VAL A 203 12.25 -8.18 2.31
N GLU A 204 11.77 -7.17 3.02
CA GLU A 204 12.34 -6.75 4.30
C GLU A 204 12.12 -7.81 5.41
N ALA A 205 11.02 -8.56 5.36
CA ALA A 205 10.79 -9.71 6.24
C ALA A 205 11.82 -10.83 5.99
N SER A 206 12.12 -11.13 4.71
CA SER A 206 13.10 -12.16 4.34
C SER A 206 14.54 -11.84 4.76
N ASN A 207 14.86 -10.55 4.93
CA ASN A 207 16.18 -10.09 5.41
C ASN A 207 16.33 -10.18 6.93
N LEU A 208 15.22 -10.25 7.69
CA LEU A 208 15.25 -10.26 9.15
C LEU A 208 16.01 -11.46 9.76
N PRO A 209 15.86 -12.72 9.26
CA PRO A 209 16.68 -13.83 9.71
C PRO A 209 18.19 -13.59 9.53
N HIS A 210 18.59 -12.92 8.46
CA HIS A 210 20.00 -12.59 8.22
C HIS A 210 20.52 -11.58 9.24
N ALA A 211 19.73 -10.56 9.57
CA ALA A 211 20.06 -9.60 10.64
C ALA A 211 20.14 -10.29 12.02
N MET A 212 19.22 -11.22 12.32
CA MET A 212 19.28 -12.03 13.55
C MET A 212 20.53 -12.91 13.61
N TYR A 213 20.92 -13.53 12.49
CA TYR A 213 22.14 -14.32 12.38
C TYR A 213 23.40 -13.45 12.61
N GLY A 214 23.41 -12.24 12.05
CA GLY A 214 24.50 -11.27 12.18
C GLY A 214 24.55 -10.50 13.51
N SER A 215 23.66 -10.80 14.46
CA SER A 215 23.50 -10.02 15.69
C SER A 215 24.67 -10.05 16.67
N GLY A 216 25.66 -10.92 16.49
CA GLY A 216 26.80 -11.07 17.41
C GLY A 216 26.62 -12.14 18.48
N TRP A 217 25.60 -13.01 18.34
CA TRP A 217 25.33 -14.11 19.28
C TRP A 217 26.55 -15.03 19.52
N GLN A 218 27.46 -15.14 18.55
CA GLN A 218 28.69 -15.92 18.63
C GLN A 218 29.70 -15.41 19.66
N ASN A 219 29.59 -14.13 20.08
CA ASN A 219 30.46 -13.53 21.09
C ASN A 219 30.07 -13.92 22.53
N CYS A 220 28.99 -14.69 22.70
CA CYS A 220 28.57 -15.22 24.00
C CYS A 220 29.34 -16.52 24.31
N HIS A 221 29.97 -16.59 25.49
CA HIS A 221 30.72 -17.74 25.97
C HIS A 221 29.90 -18.60 26.93
N LYS A 222 29.54 -18.06 28.11
CA LYS A 222 28.90 -18.85 29.18
C LYS A 222 27.43 -19.16 28.87
N ARG A 223 26.69 -18.20 28.29
CA ARG A 223 25.28 -18.34 27.92
C ARG A 223 25.05 -18.83 26.48
N SER A 224 26.11 -19.20 25.78
CA SER A 224 26.10 -19.60 24.36
C SER A 224 25.03 -20.64 23.98
N PRO A 225 24.85 -21.77 24.73
CA PRO A 225 23.90 -22.80 24.35
C PRO A 225 22.44 -22.33 24.35
N ARG A 226 22.10 -21.44 25.30
CA ARG A 226 20.75 -20.88 25.42
C ARG A 226 20.48 -19.85 24.33
N ILE A 227 21.43 -18.95 24.11
CA ILE A 227 21.33 -17.88 23.11
C ILE A 227 21.28 -18.45 21.71
N ARG A 228 22.08 -19.49 21.40
CA ARG A 228 22.04 -20.19 20.11
C ARG A 228 20.66 -20.80 19.86
N LYS A 229 20.06 -21.49 20.84
CA LYS A 229 18.71 -22.05 20.69
C LYS A 229 17.68 -20.94 20.43
N LEU A 230 17.77 -19.84 21.18
CA LEU A 230 16.87 -18.70 21.03
C LEU A 230 17.00 -18.04 19.65
N ALA A 231 18.22 -17.84 19.16
CA ALA A 231 18.49 -17.30 17.84
C ALA A 231 17.97 -18.21 16.72
N VAL A 232 18.20 -19.53 16.81
CA VAL A 232 17.70 -20.49 15.83
C VAL A 232 16.18 -20.48 15.77
N LEU A 233 15.50 -20.52 16.91
CA LEU A 233 14.03 -20.47 16.96
C LEU A 233 13.49 -19.14 16.39
N ALA A 234 14.12 -18.01 16.72
CA ALA A 234 13.72 -16.71 16.19
C ALA A 234 13.88 -16.63 14.66
N MET A 235 15.01 -17.13 14.13
CA MET A 235 15.25 -17.19 12.68
C MET A 235 14.26 -18.11 11.97
N MET A 236 13.97 -19.29 12.54
CA MET A 236 12.97 -20.21 11.97
C MET A 236 11.58 -19.57 11.88
N GLN A 237 11.20 -18.77 12.88
CA GLN A 237 9.93 -18.04 12.84
C GLN A 237 9.97 -16.91 11.80
N ALA A 238 11.06 -16.16 11.71
CA ALA A 238 11.22 -15.06 10.76
C ALA A 238 11.34 -15.52 9.29
N GLN A 239 11.67 -16.79 9.04
CA GLN A 239 11.67 -17.39 7.70
C GLN A 239 10.27 -17.70 7.14
N ARG A 240 9.22 -17.54 7.95
CA ARG A 240 7.83 -17.64 7.51
C ARG A 240 7.29 -16.21 7.34
N PRO A 241 7.44 -15.60 6.16
CA PRO A 241 6.96 -14.24 5.89
C PRO A 241 5.44 -14.15 5.92
#